data_AF-A0A7W5L305-F1
#
_entry.id   AF-A0A7W5L305-F1
#
_cell.length_a   1.000
_cell.length_b   1.000
_cell.length_c   1.000
_cell.angle_alpha   90.00
_cell.angle_beta   90.00
_cell.angle_gamma   90.00
#
_symmetry.space_group_name_H-M   'P 1'
#
loop_
_entity.id
_entity.type
_entity.pdbx_description
1 polymer ?
#
loop_
_entity_poly.entity_id
_entity_poly.type
_entity_poly.pdbx_seq_one_letter_code
_entity_poly.pdbx_strand_id
1 'polypeptide(L)'
;MTTYLLDTDIISRFAPDKTPPSDPVRAWFHEQGEADALFLSAMSVSEIEKGMRSLHRRGGIERAKRLASWLDFITESFGDRILPMDTVVARIAGALEDEAASKGHNPGLGDIIIAATARAYDLTVITENARHFRPLNVAVDLPAAFRRE
;
A
#
# COMPACT_ATOMS: atom_id res chain seq x y z
N MET A 1 6.19 14.09 -13.66
CA MET A 1 6.37 14.00 -12.20
C MET A 1 6.24 12.53 -11.84
N THR A 2 7.06 12.02 -10.93
CA THR A 2 6.96 10.61 -10.51
C THR A 2 5.77 10.46 -9.57
N THR A 3 4.95 9.45 -9.79
CA THR A 3 3.78 9.12 -8.96
C THR A 3 4.00 7.78 -8.26
N TYR A 4 3.40 7.65 -7.09
CA TYR A 4 3.74 6.63 -6.11
C TYR A 4 2.51 5.85 -5.67
N LEU A 5 2.61 4.52 -5.69
CA LEU A 5 1.63 3.64 -5.05
C LEU A 5 2.18 3.24 -3.68
N LEU A 6 1.52 3.68 -2.61
CA LEU A 6 1.89 3.30 -1.26
C LEU A 6 1.47 1.86 -0.99
N ASP A 7 2.42 1.03 -0.57
CA ASP A 7 2.14 -0.30 -0.03
C ASP A 7 1.45 -0.19 1.34
N THR A 8 0.78 -1.27 1.75
CA THR A 8 0.02 -1.35 3.00
C THR A 8 0.91 -1.13 4.22
N ASP A 9 2.16 -1.62 4.19
CA ASP A 9 3.11 -1.45 5.30
C ASP A 9 3.46 0.03 5.53
N ILE A 10 3.62 0.80 4.46
CA ILE A 10 3.92 2.24 4.48
C ILE A 10 2.76 3.04 5.04
N ILE A 11 1.55 2.90 4.48
CA ILE A 11 0.40 3.69 4.95
C ILE A 11 0.01 3.30 6.39
N SER A 12 0.21 2.03 6.77
CA SER A 12 -0.07 1.53 8.11
C SER A 12 0.84 2.11 9.20
N ARG A 13 1.94 2.81 8.86
CA ARG A 13 2.75 3.55 9.84
C ARG A 13 1.97 4.72 10.47
N PHE A 14 1.00 5.27 9.75
CA PHE A 14 0.15 6.36 10.20
C PHE A 14 -1.11 5.90 10.93
N ALA A 15 -1.31 4.58 11.04
CA ALA A 15 -2.45 4.02 11.75
C ALA A 15 -2.42 4.42 13.24
N PRO A 16 -3.60 4.60 13.86
CA PRO A 16 -3.69 4.92 15.28
C PRO A 16 -3.00 3.84 16.12
N ASP A 17 -2.43 4.26 17.25
CA ASP A 17 -1.69 3.41 18.19
C ASP A 17 -0.35 2.85 17.66
N LYS A 18 0.13 3.34 16.51
CA LYS A 18 1.53 3.19 16.08
C LYS A 18 2.37 4.35 16.60
N THR A 19 3.67 4.11 16.79
CA THR A 19 4.62 5.19 16.99
C THR A 19 4.54 6.12 15.78
N PRO A 20 4.31 7.44 15.98
CA PRO A 20 4.25 8.38 14.86
C PRO A 20 5.54 8.29 14.04
N PRO A 21 5.46 8.34 12.70
CA PRO A 21 6.65 8.38 11.83
C PRO A 21 7.59 9.51 12.22
N SER A 22 8.84 9.47 11.81
CA SER A 22 9.81 10.55 12.01
C SER A 22 9.40 11.82 11.25
N ASP A 23 9.93 12.98 11.66
CA ASP A 23 9.68 14.25 10.95
C ASP A 23 10.05 14.20 9.46
N PRO A 24 11.18 13.59 9.04
CA PRO A 24 11.49 13.43 7.63
C PRO A 24 10.45 12.65 6.84
N VAL A 25 9.89 11.57 7.41
CA VAL A 25 8.83 10.80 6.73
C VAL A 25 7.55 11.62 6.63
N ARG A 26 7.15 12.31 7.70
CA ARG A 26 5.99 13.22 7.65
C ARG A 26 6.17 14.31 6.58
N ALA A 27 7.35 14.92 6.51
CA ALA A 27 7.65 15.96 5.53
C ALA A 27 7.58 15.43 4.09
N TRP A 28 8.11 14.23 3.84
CA TRP A 28 8.01 13.58 2.53
C TRP A 28 6.55 13.33 2.13
N PHE A 29 5.73 12.79 3.03
CA PHE A 29 4.31 12.58 2.78
C PHE A 29 3.57 13.88 2.49
N HIS A 30 3.89 14.96 3.20
CA HIS A 30 3.31 16.28 2.95
C HIS A 30 3.67 16.80 1.56
N GLU A 31 4.97 16.78 1.22
CA GLU A 31 5.47 17.26 -0.08
C GLU A 31 4.85 16.46 -1.25
N GLN A 32 4.85 15.13 -1.18
CA GLN A 32 4.25 14.31 -2.22
C GLN A 32 2.72 14.40 -2.25
N GLY A 33 2.10 14.64 -1.10
CA GLY A 33 0.66 14.87 -0.96
C GLY A 33 0.22 16.18 -1.62
N GLU A 34 0.94 17.27 -1.42
CA GLU A 34 0.70 18.56 -2.09
C GLU A 34 0.88 18.50 -3.61
N ALA A 35 1.71 17.57 -4.08
CA ALA A 35 1.91 17.30 -5.51
C ALA A 35 0.88 16.32 -6.11
N ASP A 36 -0.11 15.87 -5.32
CA ASP A 36 -1.07 14.81 -5.69
C ASP A 36 -0.41 13.54 -6.23
N ALA A 37 0.81 13.23 -5.75
CA ALA A 37 1.63 12.15 -6.27
C ALA A 37 1.44 10.81 -5.54
N LEU A 38 0.64 10.78 -4.47
CA LEU A 38 0.42 9.59 -3.65
C LEU A 38 -0.90 8.88 -3.96
N PHE A 39 -0.82 7.59 -4.21
CA PHE A 39 -1.94 6.70 -4.52
C PHE A 39 -1.98 5.51 -3.56
N LEU A 40 -3.15 4.90 -3.43
CA LEU A 40 -3.35 3.64 -2.71
C LEU A 40 -4.01 2.62 -3.63
N SER A 41 -3.71 1.34 -3.42
CA SER A 41 -4.51 0.27 -4.01
C SER A 41 -5.73 -0.01 -3.13
N ALA A 42 -6.89 -0.29 -3.75
CA ALA A 42 -8.04 -0.85 -3.03
C ALA A 42 -7.68 -2.17 -2.30
N MET A 43 -6.63 -2.87 -2.74
CA MET A 43 -6.09 -4.03 -2.03
C MET A 43 -5.57 -3.66 -0.64
N SER A 44 -4.86 -2.54 -0.50
CA SER A 44 -4.35 -2.07 0.80
C SER A 44 -5.49 -1.73 1.76
N VAL A 45 -6.57 -1.12 1.26
CA VAL A 45 -7.80 -0.88 2.04
C VAL A 45 -8.40 -2.21 2.55
N SER A 46 -8.48 -3.23 1.69
CA SER A 46 -8.94 -4.57 2.05
C SER A 46 -8.09 -5.23 3.15
N GLU A 47 -6.77 -5.08 3.08
CA GLU A 47 -5.85 -5.61 4.09
C GLU A 47 -6.01 -4.94 5.45
N ILE A 48 -6.15 -3.61 5.46
CA ILE A 48 -6.39 -2.83 6.68
C ILE A 48 -7.73 -3.22 7.30
N GLU A 49 -8.80 -3.29 6.50
CA GLU A 49 -10.14 -3.70 6.94
C GLU A 49 -10.10 -5.11 7.57
N LYS A 50 -9.43 -6.07 6.92
CA LYS A 50 -9.22 -7.41 7.45
C LYS A 50 -8.48 -7.38 8.80
N GLY A 51 -7.44 -6.56 8.92
CA GLY A 51 -6.68 -6.34 10.14
C GLY A 51 -7.54 -5.78 11.27
N MET A 52 -8.33 -4.75 10.99
CA MET A 52 -9.28 -4.14 11.90
C MET A 52 -10.32 -5.16 12.40
N ARG A 53 -10.97 -5.90 11.49
CA ARG A 53 -11.94 -6.93 11.87
C ARG A 53 -11.33 -8.05 12.70
N SER A 54 -10.10 -8.45 12.38
CA SER A 54 -9.35 -9.44 13.17
C SER A 54 -9.08 -8.95 14.58
N LEU A 55 -8.64 -7.70 14.73
CA LEU A 55 -8.41 -7.05 16.02
C LEU A 55 -9.69 -6.96 16.86
N HIS A 56 -10.80 -6.56 16.24
CA HIS A 56 -12.11 -6.52 16.89
C HIS A 56 -12.51 -7.90 17.43
N ARG A 57 -12.43 -8.96 16.60
CA ARG A 57 -12.74 -10.34 17.01
C ARG A 57 -11.88 -10.84 18.18
N ARG A 58 -10.65 -10.33 18.32
CA ARG A 58 -9.72 -10.69 19.40
C ARG A 58 -9.91 -9.85 20.68
N GLY A 59 -10.95 -9.02 20.74
CA GLY A 59 -11.27 -8.20 21.92
C GLY A 59 -10.62 -6.81 21.93
N GLY A 60 -9.90 -6.42 20.87
CA GLY A 60 -9.32 -5.08 20.72
C GLY A 60 -10.32 -4.02 20.30
N ILE A 61 -11.51 -3.97 20.92
CA ILE A 61 -12.68 -3.22 20.44
C ILE A 61 -12.39 -1.74 20.25
N GLU A 62 -11.82 -1.06 21.26
CA GLU A 62 -11.54 0.38 21.18
C GLU A 62 -10.45 0.72 20.17
N ARG A 63 -9.44 -0.13 20.04
CA ARG A 63 -8.39 0.03 19.02
C ARG A 63 -8.94 -0.20 17.61
N ALA A 64 -9.83 -1.18 17.44
CA ALA A 64 -10.50 -1.41 16.17
C ALA A 64 -11.40 -0.24 15.77
N LYS A 65 -12.12 0.38 16.71
CA LYS A 65 -12.91 1.59 16.44
C LYS A 65 -12.04 2.74 15.96
N ARG A 66 -10.91 3.02 16.62
CA ARG A 66 -9.96 4.05 16.16
C ARG A 66 -9.44 3.75 14.76
N LEU A 67 -9.07 2.50 14.50
CA LEU A 67 -8.59 2.07 13.18
C LEU A 67 -9.67 2.20 12.11
N ALA A 68 -10.94 1.94 12.43
CA ALA A 68 -12.08 2.16 11.55
C ALA A 68 -12.21 3.64 11.17
N SER A 69 -12.24 4.53 12.17
CA SER A 69 -12.34 5.99 11.93
C SER A 69 -11.16 6.53 11.12
N TRP A 70 -9.96 5.98 11.35
CA TRP A 70 -8.79 6.32 10.56
C TRP A 70 -8.90 5.82 9.12
N LEU A 71 -9.39 4.60 8.90
CA LEU A 71 -9.60 4.07 7.55
C LEU A 71 -10.65 4.89 6.78
N ASP A 72 -11.75 5.27 7.43
CA ASP A 72 -12.75 6.17 6.86
C ASP A 72 -12.11 7.51 6.43
N PHE A 73 -11.33 8.13 7.32
CA PHE A 73 -10.60 9.36 6.99
C PHE A 73 -9.62 9.20 5.83
N ILE A 74 -8.83 8.13 5.80
CA ILE A 74 -7.88 7.86 4.71
C ILE A 74 -8.61 7.65 3.40
N THR A 75 -9.70 6.88 3.40
CA THR A 75 -10.49 6.62 2.19
C THR A 75 -11.12 7.88 1.62
N GLU A 76 -11.66 8.75 2.48
CA GLU A 76 -12.18 10.06 2.08
C GLU A 76 -11.06 10.98 1.55
N SER A 77 -9.90 11.00 2.22
CA SER A 77 -8.78 11.90 1.87
C SER A 77 -8.07 11.52 0.55
N PHE A 78 -7.94 10.23 0.27
CA PHE A 78 -7.35 9.78 -1.00
C PHE A 78 -8.37 9.84 -2.15
N GLY A 79 -9.65 9.58 -1.89
CA GLY A 79 -10.71 9.67 -2.90
C GLY A 79 -10.38 8.90 -4.18
N ASP A 80 -10.38 9.61 -5.32
CA ASP A 80 -10.08 9.04 -6.64
C ASP A 80 -8.64 8.53 -6.80
N ARG A 81 -7.75 8.77 -5.83
CA ARG A 81 -6.40 8.21 -5.79
C ARG A 81 -6.35 6.82 -5.14
N ILE A 82 -7.50 6.25 -4.78
CA ILE A 82 -7.63 4.84 -4.44
C ILE A 82 -7.96 4.06 -5.71
N LEU A 83 -6.97 3.36 -6.22
CA LEU A 83 -7.04 2.67 -7.50
C LEU A 83 -7.73 1.31 -7.36
N PRO A 84 -8.77 1.02 -8.16
CA PRO A 84 -9.50 -0.23 -8.09
C PRO A 84 -8.72 -1.38 -8.70
N MET A 85 -9.03 -2.61 -8.28
CA MET A 85 -8.69 -3.82 -9.04
C MET A 85 -9.75 -4.02 -10.14
N ASP A 86 -9.63 -3.25 -11.22
CA ASP A 86 -10.47 -3.41 -12.41
C ASP A 86 -10.00 -4.58 -13.29
N THR A 87 -10.64 -4.75 -14.45
CA THR A 87 -10.28 -5.81 -15.40
C THR A 87 -8.87 -5.66 -15.99
N VAL A 88 -8.33 -4.44 -16.08
CA VAL A 88 -6.97 -4.21 -16.58
C VAL A 88 -5.97 -4.68 -15.53
N VAL A 89 -6.14 -4.24 -14.28
CA VAL A 89 -5.32 -4.68 -13.14
C VAL A 89 -5.40 -6.19 -12.97
N ALA A 90 -6.60 -6.78 -13.05
CA ALA A 90 -6.79 -8.23 -12.92
C ALA A 90 -6.03 -9.04 -13.98
N ARG A 91 -6.00 -8.59 -15.23
CA ARG A 91 -5.25 -9.27 -16.31
C ARG A 91 -3.74 -9.17 -16.09
N ILE A 92 -3.25 -8.02 -15.63
CA ILE A 92 -1.84 -7.84 -15.29
C ILE A 92 -1.46 -8.72 -14.09
N ALA A 93 -2.32 -8.79 -13.07
CA ALA A 93 -2.11 -9.62 -11.89
C ALA A 93 -1.90 -11.09 -12.27
N GLY A 94 -2.78 -11.67 -13.10
CA GLY A 94 -2.64 -13.05 -13.55
C GLY A 94 -1.35 -13.29 -14.35
N ALA A 95 -0.94 -12.35 -15.20
CA ALA A 95 0.32 -12.45 -15.93
C ALA A 95 1.55 -12.37 -15.00
N LEU A 96 1.52 -11.51 -13.98
CA LEU A 96 2.59 -11.39 -12.99
C LEU A 96 2.70 -12.64 -12.11
N GLU A 97 1.55 -13.21 -11.71
CA GLU A 97 1.50 -14.44 -10.93
C GLU A 97 2.10 -15.62 -11.69
N ASP A 98 1.69 -15.81 -12.96
CA ASP A 98 2.24 -16.85 -13.84
C ASP A 98 3.76 -16.65 -14.08
N GLU A 99 4.20 -15.42 -14.38
CA GLU A 99 5.61 -15.12 -14.57
C GLU A 99 6.44 -15.42 -13.31
N ALA A 100 5.95 -15.04 -12.13
CA ALA A 100 6.63 -15.33 -10.86
C ALA A 100 6.70 -16.84 -10.59
N ALA A 101 5.60 -17.56 -10.79
CA ALA A 101 5.50 -19.01 -10.61
C ALA A 101 6.45 -19.76 -11.56
N SER A 102 6.54 -19.33 -12.82
CA SER A 102 7.46 -19.90 -13.82
C SER A 102 8.94 -19.82 -13.40
N LYS A 103 9.27 -18.87 -12.51
CA LYS A 103 10.62 -18.66 -11.93
C LYS A 103 10.77 -19.26 -10.52
N GLY A 104 9.79 -20.04 -10.05
CA GLY A 104 9.80 -20.69 -8.74
C GLY A 104 9.47 -19.76 -7.56
N HIS A 105 8.85 -18.59 -7.82
CA HIS A 105 8.41 -17.68 -6.78
C HIS A 105 6.89 -17.76 -6.59
N ASN A 106 6.42 -17.65 -5.35
CA ASN A 106 4.98 -17.61 -5.03
C ASN A 106 4.67 -16.36 -4.18
N PRO A 107 4.59 -15.16 -4.79
CA PRO A 107 4.25 -13.93 -4.07
C PRO A 107 2.83 -13.99 -3.50
N GLY A 108 2.54 -13.20 -2.47
CA GLY A 108 1.19 -13.13 -1.93
C GLY A 108 0.23 -12.44 -2.90
N LEU A 109 -1.06 -12.81 -2.87
CA LEU A 109 -2.08 -12.17 -3.71
C LEU A 109 -2.13 -10.63 -3.51
N GLY A 110 -1.89 -10.16 -2.28
CA GLY A 110 -1.80 -8.72 -1.99
C GLY A 110 -0.66 -8.04 -2.75
N ASP A 111 0.56 -8.57 -2.64
CA ASP A 111 1.74 -8.08 -3.37
C ASP A 111 1.51 -8.09 -4.89
N ILE A 112 0.87 -9.15 -5.41
CA ILE A 112 0.54 -9.29 -6.84
C ILE A 112 -0.42 -8.19 -7.28
N ILE A 113 -1.51 -7.96 -6.55
CA ILE A 113 -2.50 -6.94 -6.92
C ILE A 113 -1.90 -5.53 -6.81
N ILE A 114 -1.10 -5.25 -5.77
CA ILE A 114 -0.42 -3.96 -5.60
C ILE A 114 0.56 -3.73 -6.75
N ALA A 115 1.40 -4.72 -7.10
CA ALA A 115 2.30 -4.64 -8.24
C ALA A 115 1.56 -4.46 -9.57
N ALA A 116 0.48 -5.20 -9.78
CA ALA A 116 -0.35 -5.08 -10.98
C ALA A 116 -0.99 -3.70 -11.10
N THR A 117 -1.45 -3.15 -9.97
CA THR A 117 -1.97 -1.78 -9.90
C THR A 117 -0.88 -0.78 -10.28
N ALA A 118 0.30 -0.87 -9.66
CA ALA A 118 1.40 0.02 -9.97
C ALA A 118 1.78 -0.03 -11.47
N ARG A 119 1.85 -1.23 -12.04
CA ARG A 119 2.15 -1.42 -13.46
C ARG A 119 1.06 -0.91 -14.40
N ALA A 120 -0.21 -1.03 -14.03
CA ALA A 120 -1.33 -0.54 -14.84
C ALA A 120 -1.35 1.00 -14.96
N TYR A 121 -0.91 1.69 -13.90
CA TYR A 121 -0.97 3.14 -13.78
C TYR A 121 0.42 3.82 -13.87
N ASP A 122 1.46 3.08 -14.26
CA ASP A 122 2.85 3.55 -14.37
C ASP A 122 3.39 4.21 -13.08
N LEU A 123 3.11 3.59 -11.94
CA LEU A 123 3.48 4.07 -10.60
C LEU A 123 4.70 3.32 -10.05
N THR A 124 5.45 4.00 -9.17
CA THR A 124 6.48 3.35 -8.34
C THR A 124 5.89 2.88 -7.02
N VAL A 125 6.07 1.61 -6.67
CA VAL A 125 5.65 1.08 -5.36
C VAL A 125 6.58 1.59 -4.27
N ILE A 126 6.01 2.23 -3.25
CA ILE A 126 6.74 2.60 -2.03
C ILE A 126 6.47 1.54 -0.97
N THR A 127 7.51 0.82 -0.53
CA THR A 127 7.42 -0.32 0.39
C THR A 127 8.73 -0.49 1.17
N GLU A 128 8.65 -1.00 2.40
CA GLU A 128 9.84 -1.47 3.13
C GLU A 128 10.23 -2.90 2.75
N ASN A 129 9.29 -3.64 2.19
CA ASN A 129 9.43 -5.05 1.88
C ASN A 129 9.72 -5.27 0.39
N ALA A 130 10.68 -4.52 -0.17
CA ALA A 130 11.05 -4.58 -1.59
C ALA A 130 11.31 -6.01 -2.12
N ARG A 131 11.71 -6.94 -1.25
CA ARG A 131 11.87 -8.37 -1.60
C ARG A 131 10.59 -9.03 -2.14
N HIS A 132 9.39 -8.62 -1.71
CA HIS A 132 8.12 -9.20 -2.16
C HIS A 132 7.81 -8.81 -3.61
N PHE A 133 8.31 -7.65 -4.06
CA PHE A 133 8.06 -7.09 -5.38
C PHE A 133 9.14 -7.42 -6.40
N ARG A 134 10.33 -7.84 -5.97
CA ARG A 134 11.43 -8.28 -6.87
C ARG A 134 10.99 -9.29 -7.94
N PRO A 135 10.19 -10.33 -7.64
CA PRO A 135 9.74 -11.28 -8.65
C PRO A 135 8.74 -10.69 -9.66
N LEU A 136 8.09 -9.57 -9.31
CA LEU A 136 6.96 -8.98 -10.03
C LEU A 136 7.41 -7.90 -11.03
N ASN A 137 8.71 -7.61 -11.13
CA ASN A 137 9.32 -6.70 -12.10
C ASN A 137 8.60 -5.34 -12.23
N VAL A 138 8.32 -4.72 -11.08
CA VAL A 138 7.74 -3.37 -10.99
C VAL A 138 8.76 -2.39 -10.40
N ALA A 139 8.59 -1.10 -10.70
CA ALA A 139 9.39 -0.06 -10.06
C ALA A 139 9.09 -0.02 -8.56
N VAL A 140 10.14 -0.08 -7.75
CA VAL A 140 10.07 -0.10 -6.29
C VAL A 140 11.08 0.90 -5.74
N ASP A 141 10.68 1.69 -4.76
CA ASP A 141 11.57 2.58 -4.02
C ASP A 141 11.23 2.58 -2.52
N LEU A 142 12.22 2.94 -1.71
CA LEU A 142 12.03 3.36 -0.33
C LEU A 142 12.76 4.71 -0.17
N PRO A 143 12.02 5.83 -0.09
CA PRO A 143 12.60 7.15 -0.07
C PRO A 143 13.60 7.30 1.08
N ALA A 144 14.64 8.13 0.86
CA ALA A 144 15.69 8.32 1.87
C ALA A 144 15.17 8.80 3.23
N ALA A 145 14.01 9.47 3.25
CA ALA A 145 13.30 9.87 4.46
C ALA A 145 13.05 8.71 5.44
N PHE A 146 12.80 7.49 4.93
CA PHE A 146 12.51 6.30 5.73
C PHE A 146 13.76 5.61 6.28
N ARG A 147 14.97 5.95 5.82
CA ARG A 147 16.22 5.28 6.22
C ARG A 147 16.72 5.67 7.63
N ARG A 148 16.09 6.66 8.26
CA ARG A 148 16.45 7.18 9.59
C ARG A 148 15.46 6.78 10.69
N GLU A 149 14.57 5.82 10.40
CA GLU A 149 13.64 5.23 11.36
C GLU A 149 14.14 3.93 11.97
#